data_AF-A0A842NUS5-F1
#
_entry.id   AF-A0A842NUS5-F1
#
_cell.length_a   1.000
_cell.length_b   1.000
_cell.length_c   1.000
_cell.angle_alpha   90.00
_cell.angle_beta   90.00
_cell.angle_gamma   90.00
#
_symmetry.space_group_name_H-M   'P 1'
#
loop_
_entity.id
_entity.type
_entity.pdbx_description
1 polymer ?
#
loop_
_entity_poly.entity_id
_entity_poly.type
_entity_poly.pdbx_seq_one_letter_code
_entity_poly.pdbx_strand_id
1 'polypeptide(L)'
;MDYPVSADENGVNFNPDNMEKEKLYHCIFKNKAMLVFKDSQDMMNCYEIEQPDLVEQIKKCTSDDALEKLFQDYLEGKHLKN
;
A
#
# COMPACT_ATOMS: atom_id res chain seq x y z
N MET A 1 -4.34 3.52 17.94
CA MET A 1 -4.01 2.22 17.30
C MET A 1 -2.78 2.46 16.46
N ASP A 2 -1.72 1.70 16.69
CA ASP A 2 -0.52 1.75 15.87
C ASP A 2 -0.82 1.18 14.48
N TYR A 3 -0.49 1.95 13.45
CA TYR A 3 -0.61 1.49 12.07
C TYR A 3 0.37 0.31 11.86
N PRO A 4 -0.07 -0.82 11.29
CA PRO A 4 0.71 -2.07 11.30
C PRO A 4 1.92 -2.05 10.36
N VAL A 5 2.08 -1.00 9.56
CA VAL A 5 3.20 -0.82 8.65
C VAL A 5 3.91 0.48 8.99
N SER A 6 5.22 0.45 9.12
CA SER A 6 6.02 1.66 9.30
C SER A 6 7.34 1.55 8.54
N ALA A 7 7.88 2.68 8.11
CA ALA A 7 9.15 2.76 7.42
C ALA A 7 10.08 3.70 8.18
N ASP A 8 11.32 3.28 8.36
CA ASP A 8 12.39 4.06 9.00
C ASP A 8 13.62 4.13 8.09
N GLU A 9 14.75 4.60 8.60
CA GLU A 9 16.01 4.70 7.84
C GLU A 9 16.68 3.34 7.56
N ASN A 10 16.38 2.33 8.37
CA ASN A 10 16.97 0.99 8.31
C ASN A 10 16.13 0.02 7.46
N GLY A 11 14.81 0.23 7.38
CA GLY A 11 13.94 -0.65 6.62
C GLY A 11 12.45 -0.36 6.77
N VAL A 12 11.66 -1.38 6.48
CA VAL A 12 10.21 -1.37 6.66
C VAL A 12 9.85 -2.40 7.72
N ASN A 13 9.11 -1.97 8.74
CA ASN A 13 8.61 -2.81 9.81
C ASN A 13 7.13 -3.13 9.56
N PHE A 14 6.82 -4.41 9.65
CA PHE A 14 5.47 -4.93 9.52
C PHE A 14 5.08 -5.61 10.83
N ASN A 15 3.89 -5.33 11.32
CA ASN A 15 3.30 -5.98 12.50
C ASN A 15 2.07 -6.80 12.06
N PRO A 16 2.25 -8.09 11.71
CA PRO A 16 1.17 -8.94 11.22
C PRO A 16 0.05 -9.19 12.24
N ASP A 17 0.34 -9.09 13.54
CA ASP A 17 -0.64 -9.26 14.62
C ASP A 17 -1.68 -8.12 14.63
N ASN A 18 -1.26 -6.92 14.18
CA ASN A 18 -2.13 -5.75 14.05
C ASN A 18 -2.75 -5.62 12.64
N MET A 19 -2.53 -6.59 11.75
CA MET A 19 -3.09 -6.58 10.39
C MET A 19 -4.36 -7.41 10.29
N GLU A 20 -5.41 -6.76 9.79
CA GLU A 20 -6.63 -7.40 9.32
C GLU A 20 -6.38 -8.15 7.99
N LYS A 21 -7.05 -9.29 7.82
CA LYS A 21 -7.04 -10.05 6.58
C LYS A 21 -7.83 -9.32 5.51
N GLU A 22 -7.45 -9.56 4.25
CA GLU A 22 -8.06 -8.96 3.06
C GLU A 22 -8.00 -7.42 3.07
N LYS A 23 -7.02 -6.85 3.78
CA LYS A 23 -6.81 -5.41 3.88
C LYS A 23 -5.44 -5.01 3.34
N LEU A 24 -5.43 -3.91 2.59
CA LEU A 24 -4.23 -3.33 1.99
C LEU A 24 -3.70 -2.20 2.87
N TYR A 25 -2.42 -2.28 3.19
CA TYR A 25 -1.67 -1.26 3.93
C TYR A 25 -0.56 -0.69 3.06
N HIS A 26 -0.08 0.50 3.39
CA HIS A 26 0.98 1.13 2.62
C HIS A 26 1.95 1.92 3.50
N CYS A 27 3.19 2.02 3.06
CA CYS A 27 4.13 2.99 3.59
C CYS A 27 5.08 3.49 2.51
N ILE A 28 5.78 4.57 2.80
CA ILE A 28 6.77 5.14 1.89
C ILE A 28 8.16 4.87 2.44
N PHE A 29 8.98 4.17 1.66
CA PHE A 29 10.37 3.88 2.00
C PHE A 29 11.27 4.23 0.83
N LYS A 30 12.30 5.07 1.05
CA LYS A 30 13.27 5.51 0.03
C LYS A 30 12.61 6.01 -1.28
N ASN A 31 11.56 6.82 -1.17
CA ASN A 31 10.76 7.31 -2.32
C ASN A 31 10.06 6.22 -3.14
N LYS A 32 9.91 5.02 -2.60
CA LYS A 32 9.08 3.95 -3.15
C LYS A 32 7.88 3.74 -2.26
N ALA A 33 6.75 3.40 -2.86
CA ALA A 33 5.58 2.98 -2.10
C ALA A 33 5.64 1.46 -1.92
N MET A 34 5.58 1.04 -0.68
CA MET A 34 5.53 -0.37 -0.28
C MET A 34 4.09 -0.67 0.09
N LEU A 35 3.49 -1.63 -0.60
CA LEU A 35 2.15 -2.13 -0.30
C LEU A 35 2.26 -3.46 0.41
N VAL A 36 1.40 -3.66 1.40
CA VAL A 36 1.34 -4.89 2.17
C VAL A 36 -0.10 -5.36 2.20
N PHE A 37 -0.31 -6.60 1.80
CA PHE A 37 -1.62 -7.23 1.81
C PHE A 37 -1.55 -8.55 2.55
N LYS A 38 -2.35 -8.68 3.61
CA LYS A 38 -2.50 -9.95 4.33
C LYS A 38 -3.69 -10.68 3.76
N ASP A 39 -3.47 -11.80 3.09
CA ASP A 39 -4.58 -12.56 2.50
C ASP A 39 -5.33 -13.43 3.52
N SER A 40 -6.38 -14.09 3.05
CA SER A 40 -7.23 -14.95 3.88
C SER A 40 -6.48 -16.17 4.46
N GLN A 41 -5.38 -16.58 3.82
CA GLN A 41 -4.51 -17.69 4.21
C GLN A 41 -3.39 -17.25 5.17
N ASP A 42 -3.47 -16.03 5.74
CA ASP A 42 -2.42 -15.42 6.59
C ASP A 42 -1.08 -15.21 5.89
N MET A 43 -1.06 -15.25 4.54
CA MET A 43 0.16 -14.94 3.79
C MET A 43 0.27 -13.43 3.59
N MET A 44 1.43 -12.89 3.94
CA MET A 44 1.77 -11.48 3.72
C MET A 44 2.38 -11.30 2.34
N ASN A 45 1.68 -10.56 1.50
CA ASN A 45 2.13 -10.16 0.18
C ASN A 45 2.67 -8.74 0.26
N CYS A 46 3.85 -8.51 -0.31
CA CYS A 46 4.48 -7.19 -0.35
C CYS A 46 4.76 -6.80 -1.80
N TYR A 47 4.36 -5.59 -2.19
CA TYR A 47 4.57 -5.04 -3.52
C TYR A 47 5.31 -3.71 -3.45
N GLU A 48 6.26 -3.52 -4.35
CA GLU A 48 7.02 -2.28 -4.47
C GLU A 48 6.54 -1.49 -5.70
N ILE A 49 6.27 -0.21 -5.51
CA ILE A 49 5.92 0.73 -6.58
C ILE A 49 7.03 1.78 -6.68
N GLU A 50 7.67 1.80 -7.85
CA GLU A 50 8.71 2.77 -8.20
C GLU A 50 8.21 3.90 -9.10
N GLN A 51 6.97 3.81 -9.61
CA GLN A 51 6.42 4.83 -10.52
C GLN A 51 6.21 6.16 -9.76
N PRO A 52 6.94 7.25 -10.08
CA PRO A 52 6.94 8.47 -9.28
C PRO A 52 5.54 9.08 -9.10
N ASP A 53 4.76 9.18 -10.18
CA ASP A 53 3.40 9.73 -10.14
C ASP A 53 2.46 8.94 -9.22
N LEU A 54 2.64 7.62 -9.16
CA LEU A 54 1.80 6.76 -8.33
C LEU A 54 2.27 6.83 -6.87
N VAL A 55 3.57 6.86 -6.63
CA VAL A 55 4.13 7.09 -5.28
C VAL A 55 3.66 8.42 -4.70
N GLU A 56 3.63 9.49 -5.50
CA GLU A 56 3.11 10.79 -5.05
C GLU A 56 1.62 10.76 -4.71
N GLN A 57 0.83 9.97 -5.44
CA GLN A 57 -0.59 9.80 -5.13
C GLN A 57 -0.78 9.00 -3.85
N ILE A 58 -0.04 7.90 -3.67
CA ILE A 58 -0.06 7.08 -2.46
C ILE A 58 0.37 7.91 -1.24
N LYS A 59 1.39 8.76 -1.37
CA LYS A 59 1.82 9.71 -0.32
C LYS A 59 0.71 10.65 0.15
N LYS A 60 -0.27 10.96 -0.70
CA LYS A 60 -1.40 11.85 -0.39
C LYS A 60 -2.57 11.08 0.22
N CYS A 61 -2.57 9.74 0.18
CA CYS A 61 -3.58 8.94 0.83
C CYS A 61 -3.38 9.02 2.34
N THR A 62 -4.44 9.41 3.06
CA THR A 62 -4.44 9.55 4.52
C THR A 62 -5.21 8.44 5.23
N SER A 63 -5.90 7.60 4.46
CA SER A 63 -6.66 6.44 4.93
C SER A 63 -6.53 5.27 3.95
N ASP A 64 -6.80 4.07 4.45
CA ASP A 64 -6.79 2.85 3.65
C ASP A 64 -7.87 2.92 2.54
N ASP A 65 -9.07 3.47 2.83
CA ASP A 65 -10.13 3.67 1.82
C ASP A 65 -9.65 4.54 0.63
N ALA A 66 -8.86 5.59 0.91
CA ALA A 66 -8.34 6.47 -0.13
C ALA A 66 -7.30 5.75 -1.01
N LEU A 67 -6.52 4.84 -0.43
CA LEU A 67 -5.58 3.99 -1.14
C LEU A 67 -6.32 3.00 -2.04
N GLU A 68 -7.34 2.32 -1.53
CA GLU A 68 -8.15 1.39 -2.32
C GLU A 68 -8.82 2.09 -3.49
N LYS A 69 -9.43 3.25 -3.24
CA LYS A 69 -10.03 4.08 -4.29
C LYS A 69 -9.00 4.53 -5.33
N LEU A 70 -7.80 4.93 -4.91
CA LEU A 70 -6.70 5.27 -5.83
C LEU A 70 -6.37 4.11 -6.76
N PHE A 71 -6.24 2.89 -6.23
CA PHE A 71 -5.94 1.73 -7.06
C PHE A 71 -7.10 1.34 -7.97
N GLN A 72 -8.34 1.46 -7.49
CA GLN A 72 -9.52 1.24 -8.31
C GLN A 72 -9.54 2.24 -9.48
N ASP A 73 -9.40 3.54 -9.21
CA ASP A 73 -9.34 4.60 -10.22
C ASP A 73 -8.18 4.35 -11.21
N TYR A 74 -7.03 3.86 -10.74
CA TYR A 74 -5.88 3.52 -11.58
C TYR A 74 -6.15 2.32 -12.50
N LEU A 75 -6.85 1.29 -12.01
CA LEU A 75 -7.28 0.14 -12.81
C LEU A 75 -8.33 0.54 -13.85
N GLU A 76 -9.36 1.30 -13.45
CA GLU A 76 -10.42 1.80 -14.34
C GLU A 76 -9.86 2.78 -15.39
N GLY A 77 -8.94 3.66 -14.99
CA GLY A 77 -8.25 4.59 -15.90
C GLY A 77 -7.38 3.89 -16.95
N LYS A 78 -6.86 2.69 -16.66
CA LYS A 78 -6.16 1.85 -17.64
C LYS A 78 -7.10 1.13 -18.61
N HIS A 79 -8.39 1.00 -18.28
CA HIS A 79 -9.41 0.42 -19.17
C HIS A 79 -9.94 1.39 -20.24
N LEU A 80 -9.58 2.68 -20.21
CA LEU A 80 -10.06 3.71 -21.16
C LEU A 80 -9.13 3.97 -22.36
N LYS A 81 -8.21 3.05 -22.68
CA LYS A 81 -7.48 3.05 -23.96
C LYS A 81 -7.60 1.69 -24.65
N ASN A 82 -8.79 1.37 -25.13
CA ASN A 82 -9.01 0.45 -26.24
C ASN A 82 -9.84 1.16 -27.31
#